data_AF-A0A365H1Q1-F1
#
_entry.id   AF-A0A365H1Q1-F1
#
_cell.length_a   1.000
_cell.length_b   1.000
_cell.length_c   1.000
_cell.angle_alpha   90.00
_cell.angle_beta   90.00
_cell.angle_gamma   90.00
#
_symmetry.space_group_name_H-M   'P 1'
#
loop_
_entity.id
_entity.type
_entity.pdbx_description
1 polymer ?
#
loop_
_entity_poly.entity_id
_entity_poly.type
_entity_poly.pdbx_seq_one_letter_code
_entity_poly.pdbx_strand_id
1 'polypeptide(L)'
;MIDIIAEINALHREVGRQTTDTGEVVSVRVRRDYDATAEDVWDALTDPDRVKRWFYPLSGDLRVGGNFQLEGNAGGQILRCEPPRLLRVTFGSEISVVEVRLSPEGEGTTLELEHTVPLAMAGSGAGALYVGPGWDGAFLALGLFLAGEVADDPVAAANSPEAQEFSRQSIRAWTAAVEASGTAGPDDIAAATEAALAQFAPDAGQDGRG
;
A
#
# COMPACT_ATOMS: atom_id res chain seq x y z
N MET A 1 -11.25 15.60 11.14
CA MET A 1 -11.78 14.22 11.29
C MET A 1 -11.88 13.67 9.88
N ILE A 2 -11.17 12.58 9.61
CA ILE A 2 -11.08 12.00 8.27
C ILE A 2 -12.43 11.38 7.91
N ASP A 3 -12.95 11.65 6.72
CA ASP A 3 -14.11 10.93 6.19
C ASP A 3 -13.63 9.57 5.66
N ILE A 4 -13.64 8.57 6.54
CA ILE A 4 -13.14 7.22 6.25
C ILE A 4 -13.82 6.62 5.01
N ILE A 5 -15.11 6.87 4.80
CA ILE A 5 -15.84 6.32 3.66
C ILE A 5 -15.36 6.97 2.37
N ALA A 6 -15.20 8.29 2.36
CA ALA A 6 -14.64 9.00 1.22
C ALA A 6 -13.23 8.51 0.87
N GLU A 7 -12.36 8.35 1.87
CA GLU A 7 -10.99 7.86 1.68
C GLU A 7 -10.94 6.42 1.13
N ILE A 8 -11.81 5.53 1.61
CA ILE A 8 -11.90 4.16 1.10
C ILE A 8 -12.40 4.12 -0.34
N ASN A 9 -13.36 4.98 -0.68
CA ASN A 9 -13.94 5.07 -2.02
C ASN A 9 -13.01 5.76 -3.04
N ALA A 10 -12.09 6.61 -2.59
CA ALA A 10 -11.08 7.22 -3.44
C ALA A 10 -10.02 6.21 -3.93
N LEU A 11 -9.96 5.03 -3.33
CA LEU A 11 -9.01 3.98 -3.66
C LEU A 11 -9.63 2.94 -4.61
N HIS A 12 -9.05 2.80 -5.79
CA HIS A 12 -9.36 1.73 -6.72
C HIS A 12 -8.43 0.55 -6.47
N ARG A 13 -9.00 -0.64 -6.25
CA ARG A 13 -8.27 -1.86 -5.88
C ARG A 13 -8.51 -2.93 -6.92
N GLU A 14 -7.44 -3.59 -7.35
CA GLU A 14 -7.53 -4.74 -8.25
C GLU A 14 -6.62 -5.85 -7.73
N VAL A 15 -7.10 -7.09 -7.82
CA VAL A 15 -6.32 -8.29 -7.53
C VAL A 15 -6.25 -9.11 -8.80
N GLY A 16 -5.04 -9.57 -9.12
CA GLY A 16 -4.79 -10.37 -10.31
C GLY A 16 -3.90 -11.56 -10.00
N ARG A 17 -3.96 -12.55 -10.89
CA ARG A 17 -2.97 -13.62 -11.00
C ARG A 17 -2.41 -13.56 -12.41
N GLN A 18 -1.08 -13.50 -12.52
CA GLN A 18 -0.41 -13.39 -13.80
C GLN A 18 0.76 -14.37 -13.88
N THR A 19 0.98 -14.91 -15.08
CA THR A 19 2.17 -15.72 -15.37
C THR A 19 3.28 -14.81 -15.84
N THR A 20 4.43 -14.91 -15.20
CA THR A 20 5.67 -14.20 -15.56
C THR A 20 6.72 -15.21 -16.05
N ASP A 21 7.82 -14.71 -16.61
CA ASP A 21 8.96 -15.55 -17.02
C ASP A 21 9.55 -16.37 -15.84
N THR A 22 9.37 -15.88 -14.61
CA THR A 22 9.86 -16.51 -13.38
C THR A 22 8.82 -17.36 -12.64
N GLY A 23 7.61 -17.50 -13.19
CA GLY A 23 6.52 -18.27 -12.60
C GLY A 23 5.24 -17.45 -12.38
N GLU A 24 4.29 -18.03 -11.66
CA GLU A 24 3.03 -17.35 -11.36
C GLU A 24 3.18 -16.40 -10.16
N VAL A 25 2.58 -15.22 -10.29
CA VAL A 25 2.55 -14.20 -9.23
C VAL A 25 1.12 -13.74 -8.99
N VAL A 26 0.84 -13.35 -7.76
CA VAL A 26 -0.34 -12.59 -7.36
C VAL A 26 0.02 -11.11 -7.41
N SER A 27 -0.82 -10.29 -8.03
CA SER A 27 -0.64 -8.86 -8.13
C SER A 27 -1.73 -8.11 -7.38
N VAL A 28 -1.31 -7.16 -6.57
CA VAL A 28 -2.14 -6.20 -5.85
C VAL A 28 -1.94 -4.85 -6.51
N ARG A 29 -3.01 -4.22 -7.00
CA ARG A 29 -2.95 -2.87 -7.57
C ARG A 29 -3.83 -1.92 -6.80
N VAL A 30 -3.29 -0.74 -6.54
CA VAL A 30 -3.98 0.37 -5.87
C VAL A 30 -3.80 1.62 -6.72
N ARG A 31 -4.90 2.32 -6.99
CA ARG A 31 -4.89 3.61 -7.68
C ARG A 31 -5.64 4.66 -6.88
N ARG A 32 -5.12 5.88 -6.88
CA ARG A 32 -5.76 7.06 -6.29
C ARG A 32 -5.29 8.32 -7.00
N ASP A 33 -6.22 9.27 -7.13
CA ASP A 33 -5.93 10.61 -7.64
C ASP A 33 -5.59 11.56 -6.49
N TYR A 34 -4.59 12.41 -6.71
CA TYR A 34 -4.17 13.47 -5.79
C TYR A 34 -4.26 14.83 -6.47
N ASP A 35 -4.71 15.82 -5.72
CA ASP A 35 -4.69 17.24 -6.12
C ASP A 35 -3.29 17.85 -5.90
N ALA A 36 -2.31 17.22 -6.54
CA ALA A 36 -0.90 17.60 -6.49
C ALA A 36 -0.23 17.24 -7.83
N THR A 37 0.81 18.01 -8.19
CA THR A 37 1.56 17.74 -9.42
C THR A 37 2.36 16.45 -9.31
N ALA A 38 2.70 15.85 -10.45
CA ALA A 38 3.43 14.59 -10.46
C ALA A 38 4.81 14.75 -9.83
N GLU A 39 5.44 15.92 -9.99
CA GLU A 39 6.69 16.26 -9.34
C GLU A 39 6.55 16.30 -7.82
N ASP A 40 5.47 16.87 -7.29
CA ASP A 40 5.27 16.96 -5.84
C ASP A 40 4.99 15.59 -5.21
N VAL A 41 4.15 14.78 -5.87
CA VAL A 41 3.91 13.39 -5.48
C VAL A 41 5.20 12.57 -5.57
N TRP A 42 5.99 12.74 -6.63
CA TRP A 42 7.25 12.05 -6.81
C TRP A 42 8.26 12.38 -5.71
N ASP A 43 8.41 13.65 -5.38
CA ASP A 43 9.30 14.10 -4.31
C ASP A 43 8.81 13.58 -2.95
N ALA A 44 7.50 13.55 -2.71
CA ALA A 44 6.91 12.97 -1.50
C ALA A 44 7.22 11.47 -1.34
N LEU A 45 7.41 10.75 -2.45
CA LEU A 45 7.72 9.31 -2.48
C LEU A 45 9.22 8.99 -2.47
N THR A 46 10.07 9.91 -2.92
CA THR A 46 11.49 9.61 -3.19
C THR A 46 12.49 10.44 -2.39
N ASP A 47 12.11 11.63 -1.89
CA ASP A 47 12.96 12.44 -1.03
C ASP A 47 12.89 11.93 0.43
N PRO A 48 14.00 11.41 1.01
CA PRO A 48 14.01 10.90 2.38
C PRO A 48 13.51 11.90 3.43
N ASP A 49 13.78 13.20 3.24
CA ASP A 49 13.36 14.24 4.17
C ASP A 49 11.86 14.52 4.12
N ARG A 50 11.20 14.18 3.01
CA ARG A 50 9.74 14.24 2.85
C ARG A 50 9.08 12.92 3.26
N VAL A 51 9.61 11.79 2.81
CA VAL A 51 9.06 10.44 3.09
C VAL A 51 8.92 10.22 4.59
N LYS A 52 9.94 10.56 5.38
CA LYS A 52 9.92 10.37 6.85
C LYS A 52 8.83 11.17 7.58
N ARG A 53 8.18 12.14 6.92
CA ARG A 53 7.13 12.98 7.52
C ARG A 53 5.76 12.32 7.50
N TRP A 54 5.55 11.33 6.63
CA TRP A 54 4.26 10.67 6.46
C TRP A 54 4.37 9.14 6.39
N PHE A 55 5.57 8.62 6.17
CA PHE A 55 5.89 7.21 6.06
C PHE A 55 7.12 6.84 6.91
N TYR A 56 7.63 5.62 6.74
CA TYR A 56 8.82 5.14 7.43
C TYR A 56 10.08 5.92 7.00
N PRO A 57 11.02 6.21 7.93
CA PRO A 57 12.32 6.79 7.57
C PRO A 57 13.01 5.95 6.48
N LEU A 58 13.42 6.63 5.41
CA LEU A 58 14.04 6.04 4.23
C LEU A 58 15.55 6.27 4.26
N SER A 59 16.34 5.21 4.07
CA SER A 59 17.80 5.28 3.97
C SER A 59 18.34 4.32 2.89
N GLY A 60 19.60 4.49 2.48
CA GLY A 60 20.29 3.60 1.54
C GLY A 60 21.03 4.31 0.41
N ASP A 61 21.40 3.54 -0.62
CA ASP A 61 21.98 4.03 -1.87
C ASP A 61 20.84 4.25 -2.89
N LEU A 62 20.18 5.41 -2.81
CA LEU A 62 18.94 5.73 -3.51
C LEU A 62 19.14 6.07 -5.00
N ARG A 63 19.77 5.15 -5.73
CA ARG A 63 19.98 5.20 -7.18
C ARG A 63 19.68 3.83 -7.80
N VAL A 64 19.48 3.80 -9.11
CA VAL A 64 19.28 2.54 -9.84
C VAL A 64 20.45 1.58 -9.59
N GLY A 65 20.11 0.34 -9.25
CA GLY A 65 21.04 -0.72 -8.85
C GLY A 65 21.47 -0.67 -7.38
N GLY A 66 21.22 0.44 -6.68
CA GLY A 66 21.44 0.58 -5.24
C GLY A 66 20.31 0.00 -4.40
N ASN A 67 20.40 0.16 -3.08
CA ASN A 67 19.46 -0.39 -2.10
C ASN A 67 18.73 0.70 -1.33
N PHE A 68 17.57 0.36 -0.79
CA PHE A 68 16.83 1.19 0.14
C PHE A 68 16.41 0.36 1.35
N GLN A 69 16.18 1.04 2.47
CA GLN A 69 15.63 0.47 3.69
C GLN A 69 14.62 1.43 4.29
N LEU A 70 13.43 0.90 4.60
CA LEU A 70 12.45 1.56 5.46
C LEU A 70 12.68 1.09 6.90
N GLU A 71 12.97 2.01 7.82
CA GLU A 71 13.29 1.63 9.21
C GLU A 71 12.12 0.90 9.88
N GLY A 72 12.41 -0.27 10.48
CA GLY A 72 11.38 -1.11 11.11
C GLY A 72 10.45 -1.83 10.12
N ASN A 73 10.72 -1.76 8.82
CA ASN A 73 9.92 -2.37 7.77
C ASN A 73 10.84 -3.00 6.68
N ALA A 74 10.33 -3.20 5.47
CA ALA A 74 11.04 -3.84 4.38
C ALA A 74 12.12 -2.92 3.76
N GLY A 75 13.19 -3.54 3.29
CA GLY A 75 14.15 -2.95 2.36
C GLY A 75 14.13 -3.66 1.01
N GLY A 76 14.95 -3.19 0.08
CA GLY A 76 15.07 -3.79 -1.23
C GLY A 76 16.07 -3.08 -2.14
N GLN A 77 16.03 -3.42 -3.41
CA GLN A 77 16.89 -2.87 -4.47
C GLN A 77 16.07 -2.01 -5.42
N ILE A 78 16.64 -0.89 -5.86
CA ILE A 78 16.05 -0.03 -6.88
C ILE A 78 16.36 -0.61 -8.26
N LEU A 79 15.34 -1.16 -8.92
CA LEU A 79 15.46 -1.82 -10.22
C LEU A 79 15.38 -0.83 -11.38
N ARG A 80 14.47 0.15 -11.28
CA ARG A 80 14.25 1.19 -12.29
C ARG A 80 13.76 2.46 -11.61
N CYS A 81 14.22 3.61 -12.08
CA CYS A 81 13.82 4.90 -11.56
C CYS A 81 13.82 5.91 -12.72
N GLU A 82 12.65 6.41 -13.09
CA GLU A 82 12.44 7.38 -14.16
C GLU A 82 11.57 8.53 -13.63
N PRO A 83 12.17 9.52 -12.97
CA PRO A 83 11.43 10.66 -12.43
C PRO A 83 10.68 11.46 -13.52
N PRO A 84 9.47 11.99 -13.24
CA PRO A 84 8.63 11.74 -12.07
C PRO A 84 7.58 10.65 -12.34
N ARG A 85 7.88 9.62 -13.15
CA ARG A 85 6.85 8.74 -13.74
C ARG A 85 6.86 7.31 -13.23
N LEU A 86 8.03 6.74 -12.92
CA LEU A 86 8.15 5.31 -12.66
C LEU A 86 9.23 5.00 -11.64
N LEU A 87 8.86 4.32 -10.56
CA LEU A 87 9.80 3.72 -9.60
C LEU A 87 9.50 2.22 -9.50
N ARG A 88 10.50 1.37 -9.70
CA ARG A 88 10.38 -0.08 -9.56
C ARG A 88 11.44 -0.60 -8.62
N VAL A 89 11.02 -1.31 -7.59
CA VAL A 89 11.89 -1.80 -6.52
C VAL A 89 11.55 -3.24 -6.13
N THR A 90 12.52 -3.99 -5.61
CA THR A 90 12.20 -5.19 -4.83
C THR A 90 11.72 -4.78 -3.43
N PHE A 91 10.97 -5.63 -2.75
CA PHE A 91 10.37 -5.28 -1.45
C PHE A 91 10.35 -6.46 -0.49
N GLY A 92 11.26 -6.47 0.49
CA GLY A 92 11.40 -7.53 1.49
C GLY A 92 11.98 -8.85 0.96
N SER A 93 11.92 -9.08 -0.34
CA SER A 93 12.45 -10.25 -1.05
C SER A 93 12.79 -9.87 -2.49
N GLU A 94 13.80 -10.52 -3.09
CA GLU A 94 14.25 -10.25 -4.47
C GLU A 94 13.18 -10.55 -5.53
N ILE A 95 12.24 -11.43 -5.21
CA ILE A 95 11.16 -11.89 -6.10
C ILE A 95 9.81 -11.21 -5.80
N SER A 96 9.77 -10.30 -4.82
CA SER A 96 8.62 -9.45 -4.52
C SER A 96 8.90 -8.05 -5.05
N VAL A 97 8.09 -7.56 -5.98
CA VAL A 97 8.37 -6.33 -6.72
C VAL A 97 7.24 -5.33 -6.54
N VAL A 98 7.59 -4.11 -6.18
CA VAL A 98 6.69 -2.96 -6.14
C VAL A 98 7.04 -2.04 -7.31
N GLU A 99 6.04 -1.71 -8.11
CA GLU A 99 6.12 -0.72 -9.17
C GLU A 99 5.14 0.41 -8.90
N VAL A 100 5.63 1.63 -8.92
CA VAL A 100 4.88 2.86 -8.73
C VAL A 100 4.89 3.63 -10.04
N ARG A 101 3.72 4.03 -10.52
CA ARG A 101 3.53 4.81 -11.76
C ARG A 101 2.76 6.09 -11.43
N LEU A 102 3.24 7.22 -11.91
CA LEU A 102 2.55 8.51 -11.83
C LEU A 102 2.09 8.95 -13.22
N SER A 103 0.81 9.26 -13.32
CA SER A 103 0.18 9.78 -14.53
C SER A 103 -0.38 11.18 -14.25
N PRO A 104 0.21 12.25 -14.82
CA PRO A 104 -0.34 13.60 -14.67
C PRO A 104 -1.72 13.71 -15.31
N GLU A 105 -2.69 14.28 -14.59
CA GLU A 105 -4.06 14.50 -15.04
C GLU A 105 -4.50 15.95 -14.74
N GLY A 106 -4.34 16.84 -15.73
CA GLY A 106 -4.64 18.26 -15.52
C GLY A 106 -3.68 18.90 -14.51
N GLU A 107 -4.23 19.42 -13.41
CA GLU A 107 -3.46 19.96 -12.27
C GLU A 107 -3.16 18.90 -11.20
N GLY A 108 -3.76 17.71 -11.29
CA GLY A 108 -3.58 16.60 -10.37
C GLY A 108 -2.74 15.45 -10.96
N THR A 109 -2.62 14.36 -10.19
CA THR A 109 -1.86 13.17 -10.58
C THR A 109 -2.53 11.90 -10.07
N THR A 110 -2.64 10.91 -10.94
CA THR A 110 -2.98 9.54 -10.55
C THR A 110 -1.71 8.79 -10.13
N LEU A 111 -1.69 8.32 -8.89
CA LEU A 111 -0.71 7.36 -8.40
C LEU A 111 -1.26 5.95 -8.56
N GLU A 112 -0.53 5.10 -9.25
CA GLU A 112 -0.74 3.66 -9.30
C GLU A 112 0.42 2.94 -8.61
N LEU A 113 0.10 2.01 -7.72
CA LEU A 113 1.04 1.06 -7.15
C LEU A 113 0.62 -0.36 -7.51
N GLU A 114 1.56 -1.14 -8.03
CA GLU A 114 1.42 -2.57 -8.28
C GLU A 114 2.46 -3.34 -7.45
N HIS A 115 2.01 -4.20 -6.55
CA HIS A 115 2.86 -5.13 -5.80
C HIS A 115 2.62 -6.55 -6.30
N THR A 116 3.64 -7.15 -6.92
CA THR A 116 3.62 -8.55 -7.37
C THR A 116 4.40 -9.44 -6.41
N VAL A 117 3.76 -10.50 -5.92
CA VAL A 117 4.33 -11.50 -5.02
C VAL A 117 4.22 -12.89 -5.65
N PRO A 118 5.25 -13.75 -5.61
CA PRO A 118 5.17 -15.11 -6.14
C PRO A 118 4.02 -15.89 -5.52
N LEU A 119 3.28 -16.65 -6.34
CA LEU A 119 2.13 -17.44 -5.88
C LEU A 119 2.53 -18.43 -4.79
N ALA A 120 3.73 -19.00 -4.86
CA ALA A 120 4.25 -19.90 -3.83
C ALA A 120 4.38 -19.24 -2.44
N MET A 121 4.56 -17.91 -2.40
CA MET A 121 4.57 -17.13 -1.15
C MET A 121 3.17 -16.64 -0.78
N ALA A 122 2.38 -16.20 -1.76
CA ALA A 122 1.04 -15.67 -1.54
C ALA A 122 0.00 -16.77 -1.20
N GLY A 123 0.25 -18.02 -1.59
CA GLY A 123 -0.66 -19.16 -1.47
C GLY A 123 -1.79 -19.13 -2.51
N SER A 124 -2.57 -18.05 -2.50
CA SER A 124 -3.65 -17.78 -3.46
C SER A 124 -3.85 -16.27 -3.63
N GLY A 125 -4.84 -15.85 -4.40
CA GLY A 125 -5.22 -14.43 -4.50
C GLY A 125 -5.56 -13.77 -3.15
N ALA A 126 -5.96 -14.57 -2.16
CA ALA A 126 -6.21 -14.10 -0.79
C ALA A 126 -4.96 -13.52 -0.12
N GLY A 127 -3.76 -13.85 -0.62
CA GLY A 127 -2.51 -13.22 -0.18
C GLY A 127 -2.47 -11.70 -0.38
N ALA A 128 -3.35 -11.15 -1.24
CA ALA A 128 -3.54 -9.71 -1.37
C ALA A 128 -3.93 -9.03 -0.04
N LEU A 129 -4.66 -9.72 0.84
CA LEU A 129 -5.11 -9.19 2.14
C LEU A 129 -3.95 -8.96 3.13
N TYR A 130 -2.79 -9.59 2.92
CA TYR A 130 -1.62 -9.40 3.79
C TYR A 130 -0.84 -8.10 3.52
N VAL A 131 -0.99 -7.53 2.32
CA VAL A 131 -0.25 -6.33 1.90
C VAL A 131 -1.17 -5.18 1.48
N GLY A 132 -2.34 -5.47 0.91
CA GLY A 132 -3.29 -4.49 0.38
C GLY A 132 -3.70 -3.43 1.41
N PRO A 133 -4.18 -3.81 2.61
CA PRO A 133 -4.57 -2.83 3.63
C PRO A 133 -3.41 -1.94 4.07
N GLY A 134 -2.18 -2.46 4.10
CA GLY A 134 -0.98 -1.66 4.37
C GLY A 134 -0.73 -0.60 3.29
N TRP A 135 -0.96 -0.94 2.01
CA TRP A 135 -0.88 0.03 0.92
C TRP A 135 -1.97 1.09 0.99
N ASP A 136 -3.22 0.72 1.29
CA ASP A 136 -4.29 1.70 1.49
C ASP A 136 -3.92 2.72 2.58
N GLY A 137 -3.34 2.25 3.69
CA GLY A 137 -2.85 3.12 4.77
C GLY A 137 -1.75 4.07 4.29
N ALA A 138 -0.81 3.61 3.47
CA ALA A 138 0.21 4.45 2.87
C ALA A 138 -0.39 5.52 1.93
N PHE A 139 -1.36 5.15 1.10
CA PHE A 139 -2.05 6.08 0.22
C PHE A 139 -2.86 7.14 0.98
N LEU A 140 -3.50 6.76 2.10
CA LEU A 140 -4.15 7.69 3.00
C LEU A 140 -3.14 8.68 3.61
N ALA A 141 -2.05 8.17 4.18
CA ALA A 141 -1.02 9.00 4.81
C ALA A 141 -0.39 9.97 3.81
N LEU A 142 -0.13 9.54 2.58
CA LEU A 142 0.34 10.42 1.51
C LEU A 142 -0.68 11.51 1.16
N GLY A 143 -1.97 11.17 1.08
CA GLY A 143 -3.03 12.14 0.81
C GLY A 143 -3.12 13.23 1.88
N LEU A 144 -3.07 12.84 3.15
CA LEU A 144 -3.04 13.77 4.28
C LEU A 144 -1.79 14.66 4.23
N PHE A 145 -0.63 14.08 3.93
CA PHE A 145 0.63 14.82 3.80
C PHE A 145 0.58 15.88 2.68
N LEU A 146 0.08 15.51 1.50
CA LEU A 146 -0.05 16.43 0.37
C LEU A 146 -1.09 17.54 0.64
N ALA A 147 -2.15 17.23 1.39
CA ALA A 147 -3.13 18.22 1.88
C ALA A 147 -2.58 19.13 3.00
N GLY A 148 -1.37 18.86 3.51
CA GLY A 148 -0.77 19.58 4.64
C GLY A 148 -1.33 19.18 6.01
N GLU A 149 -2.09 18.08 6.10
CA GLU A 149 -2.68 17.52 7.31
C GLU A 149 -1.73 16.51 7.99
N VAL A 150 -0.50 16.94 8.29
CA VAL A 150 0.50 16.07 8.92
C VAL A 150 0.23 15.96 10.43
N ALA A 151 0.13 14.73 10.95
CA ALA A 151 0.01 14.49 12.38
C ALA A 151 1.33 14.80 13.10
N ASP A 152 1.25 15.43 14.28
CA ASP A 152 2.43 15.71 15.12
C ASP A 152 3.16 14.43 15.57
N ASP A 153 2.41 13.33 15.75
CA ASP A 153 2.92 11.99 16.02
C ASP A 153 2.31 10.97 15.04
N PRO A 154 3.03 10.62 13.96
CA PRO A 154 2.57 9.65 12.97
C PRO A 154 2.32 8.26 13.55
N VAL A 155 3.07 7.85 14.57
CA VAL A 155 2.92 6.53 15.20
C VAL A 155 1.65 6.48 16.03
N ALA A 156 1.36 7.52 16.81
CA ALA A 156 0.11 7.62 17.55
C ALA A 156 -1.10 7.71 16.60
N ALA A 157 -0.99 8.48 15.51
CA ALA A 157 -2.05 8.60 14.51
C ALA A 157 -2.37 7.26 13.84
N ALA A 158 -1.35 6.47 13.48
CA ALA A 158 -1.53 5.14 12.88
C ALA A 158 -2.20 4.12 13.81
N ASN A 159 -2.13 4.32 15.14
CA ASN A 159 -2.76 3.44 16.14
C ASN A 159 -4.10 4.00 16.67
N SER A 160 -4.56 5.13 16.15
CA SER A 160 -5.81 5.76 16.58
C SER A 160 -7.04 4.89 16.27
N PRO A 161 -8.15 5.03 17.02
CA PRO A 161 -9.41 4.35 16.70
C PRO A 161 -9.89 4.60 15.27
N GLU A 162 -9.68 5.82 14.75
CA GLU A 162 -9.99 6.21 13.39
C GLU A 162 -9.15 5.43 12.36
N ALA A 163 -7.84 5.28 12.61
CA ALA A 163 -6.97 4.47 11.76
C ALA A 163 -7.35 2.98 11.79
N GLN A 164 -7.75 2.45 12.95
CA GLN A 164 -8.25 1.07 13.04
C GLN A 164 -9.59 0.88 12.32
N GLU A 165 -10.49 1.85 12.39
CA GLU A 165 -11.73 1.84 11.61
C GLU A 165 -11.43 1.87 10.10
N PHE A 166 -10.50 2.75 9.66
CA PHE A 166 -10.06 2.78 8.27
C PHE A 166 -9.49 1.42 7.84
N SER A 167 -8.60 0.81 8.63
CA SER A 167 -8.07 -0.53 8.36
C SER A 167 -9.18 -1.57 8.23
N ARG A 168 -10.22 -1.52 9.08
CA ARG A 168 -11.37 -2.45 8.98
C ARG A 168 -12.16 -2.28 7.70
N GLN A 169 -12.42 -1.04 7.28
CA GLN A 169 -13.12 -0.78 6.02
C GLN A 169 -12.26 -1.13 4.81
N SER A 170 -10.95 -0.88 4.89
CA SER A 170 -9.97 -1.28 3.88
C SER A 170 -9.95 -2.80 3.71
N ILE A 171 -9.88 -3.56 4.80
CA ILE A 171 -9.91 -5.03 4.75
C ILE A 171 -11.21 -5.51 4.10
N ARG A 172 -12.38 -4.96 4.46
CA ARG A 172 -13.65 -5.31 3.81
C ARG A 172 -13.63 -5.04 2.30
N ALA A 173 -13.08 -3.90 1.88
CA ALA A 173 -12.95 -3.55 0.47
C ALA A 173 -11.99 -4.50 -0.27
N TRP A 174 -10.87 -4.88 0.36
CA TRP A 174 -9.95 -5.87 -0.20
C TRP A 174 -10.55 -7.26 -0.28
N THR A 175 -11.30 -7.71 0.73
CA THR A 175 -12.03 -8.99 0.69
C THR A 175 -12.96 -9.02 -0.52
N ALA A 176 -13.75 -7.96 -0.74
CA ALA A 176 -14.62 -7.86 -1.91
C ALA A 176 -13.84 -7.84 -3.24
N ALA A 177 -12.67 -7.18 -3.29
CA ALA A 177 -11.82 -7.17 -4.47
C ALA A 177 -11.24 -8.56 -4.79
N VAL A 178 -10.81 -9.32 -3.77
CA VAL A 178 -10.33 -10.69 -3.94
C VAL A 178 -11.47 -11.60 -4.41
N GLU A 179 -12.66 -11.50 -3.81
CA GLU A 179 -13.84 -12.25 -4.23
C GLU A 179 -14.19 -11.97 -5.70
N ALA A 180 -14.25 -10.69 -6.08
CA ALA A 180 -14.56 -10.27 -7.46
C ALA A 180 -13.50 -10.74 -8.48
N SER A 181 -12.24 -10.86 -8.07
CA SER A 181 -11.17 -11.35 -8.95
C SER A 181 -11.27 -12.85 -9.28
N GLY A 182 -11.96 -13.63 -8.43
CA GLY A 182 -12.04 -15.08 -8.57
C GLY A 182 -10.70 -15.81 -8.42
N THR A 183 -9.69 -15.18 -7.81
CA THR A 183 -8.31 -15.70 -7.70
C THR A 183 -8.06 -16.55 -6.44
N ALA A 184 -9.05 -16.70 -5.57
CA ALA A 184 -8.97 -17.51 -4.34
C ALA A 184 -10.33 -18.15 -4.00
N GLY A 185 -10.29 -19.25 -3.23
CA GLY A 185 -11.50 -19.91 -2.71
C GLY A 185 -12.05 -19.21 -1.46
N PRO A 186 -13.33 -19.44 -1.11
CA PRO A 186 -13.98 -18.76 0.02
C PRO A 186 -13.30 -19.03 1.37
N ASP A 187 -12.78 -20.23 1.60
CA ASP A 187 -12.10 -20.59 2.85
C ASP A 187 -10.77 -19.83 2.99
N ASP A 188 -10.00 -19.70 1.91
CA ASP A 188 -8.75 -18.92 1.89
C ASP A 188 -9.03 -17.44 2.16
N ILE A 189 -10.09 -16.90 1.55
CA ILE A 189 -10.50 -15.50 1.72
C ILE A 189 -10.91 -15.24 3.17
N ALA A 190 -11.68 -16.14 3.78
CA ALA A 190 -12.10 -16.01 5.17
C ALA A 190 -10.88 -16.03 6.12
N ALA A 191 -9.96 -16.98 5.95
CA ALA A 191 -8.76 -17.09 6.76
C ALA A 191 -7.82 -15.88 6.60
N ALA A 192 -7.62 -15.41 5.37
CA ALA A 192 -6.80 -14.23 5.10
C ALA A 192 -7.44 -12.94 5.64
N THR A 193 -8.77 -12.83 5.60
CA THR A 193 -9.51 -11.69 6.17
C THR A 193 -9.33 -11.63 7.68
N GLU A 194 -9.47 -12.76 8.38
CA GLU A 194 -9.24 -12.84 9.82
C GLU A 194 -7.81 -12.45 10.19
N ALA A 195 -6.82 -13.00 9.47
CA ALA A 195 -5.42 -12.68 9.68
C ALA A 195 -5.12 -11.18 9.43
N ALA A 196 -5.70 -10.59 8.39
CA ALA A 196 -5.55 -9.17 8.10
C ALA A 196 -6.18 -8.30 9.21
N LEU A 197 -7.34 -8.67 9.74
CA LEU A 197 -7.95 -7.97 10.88
C LEU A 197 -7.06 -8.02 12.12
N ALA A 198 -6.49 -9.19 12.43
CA ALA A 198 -5.57 -9.34 13.56
C ALA A 198 -4.29 -8.52 13.39
N GLN A 199 -3.81 -8.34 12.16
CA GLN A 199 -2.60 -7.59 11.84
C GLN A 199 -2.83 -6.07 11.83
N PHE A 200 -3.89 -5.58 11.19
CA PHE A 200 -4.09 -4.15 10.91
C PHE A 200 -5.15 -3.47 11.78
N ALA A 201 -5.99 -4.24 12.49
CA ALA A 201 -7.04 -3.72 13.37
C ALA A 201 -7.24 -4.59 14.64
N PRO A 202 -6.18 -4.79 15.46
CA PRO A 202 -6.21 -5.73 16.58
C PRO A 202 -7.18 -5.36 17.72
N ASP A 203 -7.51 -4.08 17.94
CA ASP A 203 -8.35 -3.67 19.08
C ASP A 203 -9.86 -3.73 18.83
N ALA A 204 -10.28 -4.05 17.61
CA ALA A 204 -11.71 -4.22 17.28
C ALA A 204 -12.40 -5.36 18.05
N GLY A 205 -11.62 -6.23 18.71
CA GLY A 205 -12.13 -7.27 19.61
C GLY A 205 -12.32 -6.83 21.08
N GLN A 206 -11.91 -5.62 21.47
CA GLN A 206 -11.94 -5.16 22.87
C GLN A 206 -13.20 -4.34 23.23
N ASP A 207 -13.93 -3.79 22.25
CA ASP A 207 -15.12 -2.96 22.47
C ASP A 207 -16.40 -3.74 22.84
N GLY A 208 -16.28 -5.02 23.23
CA GLY A 208 -17.38 -5.91 23.59
C GLY A 208 -17.39 -6.41 25.05
N ARG A 209 -16.47 -5.94 25.91
CA ARG A 209 -16.48 -6.26 27.35
C ARG A 209 -16.53 -4.98 28.19
N GLY A 210 -17.71 -4.39 28.26
CA GLY A 210 -18.11 -3.38 29.25
C GLY A 210 -19.51 -3.66 29.74
#